data_AF-A0A3R7BJX5-F1
#
_entry.id   AF-A0A3R7BJX5-F1
#
_cell.length_a   1.000
_cell.length_b   1.000
_cell.length_c   1.000
_cell.angle_alpha   90.00
_cell.angle_beta   90.00
_cell.angle_gamma   90.00
#
_symmetry.space_group_name_H-M   'P 1'
#
loop_
_entity.id
_entity.type
_entity.pdbx_description
1 polymer ?
#
loop_
_entity_poly.entity_id
_entity_poly.type
_entity_poly.pdbx_seq_one_letter_code
_entity_poly.pdbx_strand_id
1 'polypeptide(L)'
;MKECDAVLRIEPAGSARRRKETVGDLDILVLSTRPEEVVERFVSMPRVTRVISQGTTRSTVIIGANLQVDLRVIPPESYGSALQYFTGSKAHNIKLRTIAVKKGYKLNEYGLFDRETGERIAGETEESVYKALGLEWIEPELREDRGEIEAAMEGRLPRLVKEEEVRGDLHIHTKWSDGTGTIEEMAQKAMSLGLEYIAICDHSKSMGIARGLDEARLRKQMAEIDRLNERLEGFTVLKGIEVDIKADGTLDLPDSVLKDLDFVVASIHSGFKADE
;
A
#
# COMPACT_ATOMS: atom_id res chain seq x y z
N MET A 1 -1.84 10.82 19.67
CA MET A 1 -3.21 10.42 19.27
C MET A 1 -3.69 9.16 19.96
N LYS A 2 -3.00 8.00 19.82
CA LYS A 2 -3.46 6.74 20.44
C LYS A 2 -3.61 6.77 21.97
N GLU A 3 -2.86 7.65 22.64
CA GLU A 3 -2.90 7.85 24.10
C GLU A 3 -3.94 8.89 24.56
N CYS A 4 -4.80 9.38 23.67
CA CYS A 4 -5.82 10.37 24.00
C CYS A 4 -7.13 9.65 24.29
N ASP A 5 -7.63 9.75 25.51
CA ASP A 5 -8.88 9.07 25.94
C ASP A 5 -10.11 9.51 25.14
N ALA A 6 -10.07 10.67 24.49
CA ALA A 6 -11.14 11.15 23.62
C ALA A 6 -11.20 10.38 22.29
N VAL A 7 -10.13 9.66 21.92
CA VAL A 7 -10.04 8.92 20.66
C VAL A 7 -10.59 7.52 20.84
N LEU A 8 -11.66 7.20 20.10
CA LEU A 8 -12.23 5.85 20.07
C LEU A 8 -11.58 4.99 18.98
N ARG A 9 -11.30 5.59 17.82
CA ARG A 9 -10.68 4.93 16.67
C ARG A 9 -9.99 5.94 15.78
N ILE A 10 -8.93 5.53 15.08
CA ILE A 10 -8.22 6.32 14.08
C ILE A 10 -8.13 5.50 12.81
N GLU A 11 -8.48 6.09 11.68
CA GLU A 11 -8.36 5.45 10.37
C GLU A 11 -7.67 6.39 9.37
N PRO A 12 -6.72 5.90 8.55
CA PRO A 12 -6.31 6.63 7.36
C PRO A 12 -7.48 6.69 6.38
N ALA A 13 -7.55 7.73 5.57
CA ALA A 13 -8.52 7.85 4.48
C ALA A 13 -7.81 8.34 3.21
N GLY A 14 -8.56 8.94 2.29
CA GLY A 14 -8.02 9.55 1.09
C GLY A 14 -7.29 8.56 0.19
N SER A 15 -6.37 9.10 -0.61
CA SER A 15 -5.57 8.33 -1.58
C SER A 15 -4.61 7.34 -0.92
N ALA A 16 -4.14 7.64 0.30
CA ALA A 16 -3.28 6.74 1.07
C ALA A 16 -4.00 5.42 1.40
N ARG A 17 -5.27 5.49 1.84
CA ARG A 17 -6.06 4.27 2.11
C ARG A 17 -6.33 3.45 0.85
N ARG A 18 -6.43 4.09 -0.31
CA ARG A 18 -6.58 3.41 -1.61
C ARG A 18 -5.26 2.90 -2.20
N ARG A 19 -4.16 2.98 -1.44
CA ARG A 19 -2.82 2.54 -1.85
C ARG A 19 -2.32 3.19 -3.15
N LYS A 20 -2.71 4.45 -3.38
CA LYS A 20 -2.21 5.21 -4.54
C LYS A 20 -0.69 5.39 -4.44
N GLU A 21 0.01 5.24 -5.56
CA GLU A 21 1.47 5.32 -5.67
C GLU A 21 2.03 6.69 -5.28
N THR A 22 1.25 7.75 -5.52
CA THR A 22 1.54 9.12 -5.09
C THR A 22 0.38 9.71 -4.31
N VAL A 23 0.68 10.25 -3.14
CA VAL A 23 -0.29 10.89 -2.24
C VAL A 23 0.04 12.39 -2.12
N GLY A 24 -1.00 13.21 -2.06
CA GLY A 24 -0.87 14.64 -1.81
C GLY A 24 -0.73 14.91 -0.32
N ASP A 25 -1.87 15.20 0.31
CA ASP A 25 -2.03 15.23 1.76
C ASP A 25 -2.36 13.85 2.33
N LEU A 26 -2.28 13.73 3.65
CA LEU A 26 -2.80 12.59 4.39
C LEU A 26 -4.12 12.96 5.08
N ASP A 27 -5.18 12.25 4.74
CA ASP A 27 -6.46 12.33 5.44
C ASP A 27 -6.49 11.32 6.60
N ILE A 28 -6.84 11.78 7.79
CA ILE A 28 -7.06 10.95 8.98
C ILE A 28 -8.45 11.21 9.53
N LEU A 29 -9.23 10.13 9.69
CA LEU A 29 -10.49 10.16 10.41
C LEU A 29 -10.29 9.68 11.83
N VAL A 30 -10.91 10.39 12.77
CA VAL A 30 -10.91 10.02 14.19
C VAL A 30 -12.34 9.92 14.69
N LEU A 31 -12.70 8.79 15.29
CA LEU A 31 -14.00 8.63 15.93
C LEU A 31 -13.90 9.15 17.36
N SER A 32 -14.85 10.00 17.74
CA SER A 32 -14.90 10.57 19.08
C SER A 32 -16.28 11.16 19.40
N THR A 33 -16.63 11.15 20.67
CA THR A 33 -17.73 11.94 21.24
C THR A 33 -17.26 13.26 21.88
N ARG A 34 -15.95 13.52 21.86
CA ARG A 34 -15.28 14.69 22.47
C ARG A 34 -14.34 15.34 21.44
N PRO A 35 -14.88 15.94 20.37
CA PRO A 35 -14.10 16.32 19.19
C PRO A 35 -13.09 17.45 19.45
N GLU A 36 -13.40 18.39 20.34
CA GLU A 36 -12.52 19.49 20.70
C GLU A 36 -11.22 18.97 21.36
N GLU A 37 -11.33 18.00 22.27
CA GLU A 37 -10.17 17.39 22.93
C GLU A 37 -9.25 16.67 21.92
N VAL A 38 -9.86 15.98 20.95
CA VAL A 38 -9.11 15.31 19.87
C VAL A 38 -8.36 16.32 19.01
N VAL A 39 -9.03 17.40 18.62
CA VAL A 39 -8.42 18.46 17.82
C VAL A 39 -7.27 19.13 18.59
N GLU A 40 -7.50 19.52 19.83
CA GLU A 40 -6.47 20.15 20.68
C GLU A 40 -5.26 19.24 20.81
N ARG A 41 -5.47 17.94 21.07
CA ARG A 41 -4.40 16.96 21.15
C ARG A 41 -3.64 16.81 19.84
N PHE A 42 -4.34 16.84 18.70
CA PHE A 42 -3.75 16.69 17.37
C PHE A 42 -2.85 17.87 17.01
N VAL A 43 -3.32 19.10 17.18
CA VAL A 43 -2.56 20.30 16.81
C VAL A 43 -1.37 20.55 17.75
N SER A 44 -1.41 20.04 18.99
CA SER A 44 -0.34 20.13 19.98
C SER A 44 0.70 18.99 19.91
N MET A 45 0.59 18.08 18.94
CA MET A 45 1.54 16.97 18.83
C MET A 45 2.98 17.47 18.57
N PRO A 46 4.02 16.88 19.20
CA PRO A 46 5.41 17.30 19.00
C PRO A 46 5.91 17.26 17.55
N ARG A 47 5.26 16.47 16.69
CA ARG A 47 5.61 16.35 15.26
C ARG A 47 5.00 17.46 14.39
N VAL A 48 4.07 18.24 14.93
CA VAL A 48 3.43 19.36 14.24
C VAL A 48 4.39 20.53 14.19
N THR A 49 4.70 20.97 12.98
CA THR A 49 5.57 22.13 12.74
C THR A 49 4.77 23.40 12.53
N ARG A 50 3.56 23.29 11.95
CA ARG A 50 2.67 24.43 11.70
C ARG A 50 1.21 23.99 11.68
N VAL A 51 0.34 24.78 12.31
CA VAL A 51 -1.11 24.64 12.20
C VAL A 51 -1.60 25.54 11.06
N ILE A 52 -2.30 24.97 10.08
CA ILE A 52 -2.86 25.71 8.94
C ILE A 52 -4.28 26.18 9.26
N SER A 53 -5.08 25.28 9.84
CA SER A 53 -6.44 25.58 10.29
C SER A 53 -6.81 24.72 11.47
N GLN A 54 -7.62 25.27 12.38
CA GLN A 54 -8.13 24.58 13.55
C GLN A 54 -9.60 24.94 13.74
N GLY A 55 -10.48 23.94 13.63
CA GLY A 55 -11.90 24.03 13.93
C GLY A 55 -12.28 23.06 15.06
N THR A 56 -13.58 22.89 15.32
CA THR A 56 -14.06 21.98 16.38
C THR A 56 -13.97 20.50 15.98
N THR A 57 -14.22 20.19 14.70
CA THR A 57 -14.23 18.80 14.18
C THR A 57 -13.27 18.59 13.01
N ARG A 58 -12.53 19.63 12.59
CA ARG A 58 -11.57 19.55 11.49
C ARG A 58 -10.36 20.41 11.79
N SER A 59 -9.17 19.87 11.51
CA SER A 59 -7.92 20.62 11.59
C SER A 59 -6.96 20.19 10.50
N THR A 60 -6.08 21.09 10.09
CA THR A 60 -5.02 20.82 9.12
C THR A 60 -3.71 21.28 9.70
N VAL A 61 -2.71 20.40 9.67
CA VAL A 61 -1.36 20.66 10.18
C VAL A 61 -0.32 20.28 9.13
N ILE A 62 0.88 20.82 9.31
CA ILE A 62 2.08 20.41 8.60
C ILE A 62 2.99 19.66 9.57
N ILE A 63 3.60 18.56 9.10
CA ILE A 63 4.59 17.77 9.83
C ILE A 63 5.87 17.58 9.00
N GLY A 64 7.01 17.40 9.67
CA GLY A 64 8.27 16.99 9.05
C GLY A 64 8.66 17.82 7.82
N ALA A 65 8.97 17.14 6.71
CA ALA A 65 9.36 17.72 5.43
C ALA A 65 8.17 18.32 4.65
N ASN A 66 7.38 19.17 5.30
CA ASN A 66 6.24 19.88 4.73
C ASN A 66 5.07 18.99 4.28
N LEU A 67 4.87 17.85 4.93
CA LEU A 67 3.73 16.98 4.68
C LEU A 67 2.47 17.53 5.34
N GLN A 68 1.41 17.76 4.56
CA GLN A 68 0.11 18.18 5.07
C GLN A 68 -0.69 16.98 5.59
N VAL A 69 -1.29 17.13 6.76
CA VAL A 69 -2.19 16.14 7.36
C VAL A 69 -3.51 16.82 7.74
N ASP A 70 -4.59 16.32 7.16
CA ASP A 70 -5.97 16.73 7.40
C ASP A 70 -6.63 15.77 8.39
N LEU A 71 -7.05 16.29 9.54
CA LEU A 71 -7.83 15.57 10.55
C LEU A 71 -9.31 15.88 10.38
N ARG A 72 -10.15 14.85 10.48
CA ARG A 72 -11.60 14.99 10.68
C ARG A 72 -12.06 14.12 11.83
N VAL A 73 -12.79 14.73 12.76
CA VAL A 73 -13.42 14.04 13.87
C VAL A 73 -14.86 13.72 13.50
N ILE A 74 -15.23 12.44 13.63
CA ILE A 74 -16.49 11.87 13.17
C ILE A 74 -17.24 11.27 14.37
N PRO A 75 -18.56 11.49 14.49
CA PRO A 75 -19.34 10.83 15.52
C PRO A 75 -19.43 9.31 15.24
N PRO A 76 -19.42 8.44 16.27
CA PRO A 76 -19.32 6.99 16.08
C PRO A 76 -20.38 6.39 15.13
N GLU A 77 -21.59 6.91 15.17
CA GLU A 77 -22.72 6.45 14.36
C GLU A 77 -22.59 6.77 12.87
N SER A 78 -21.66 7.64 12.49
CA SER A 78 -21.37 8.00 11.09
C SER A 78 -20.10 7.34 10.56
N TYR A 79 -19.47 6.46 11.34
CA TYR A 79 -18.16 5.89 11.02
C TYR A 79 -18.05 5.33 9.60
N GLY A 80 -18.94 4.41 9.23
CA GLY A 80 -18.95 3.76 7.94
C GLY A 80 -19.14 4.71 6.78
N SER A 81 -20.12 5.61 6.88
CA SER A 81 -20.37 6.61 5.84
C SER A 81 -19.23 7.60 5.69
N ALA A 82 -18.64 8.06 6.79
CA ALA A 82 -17.49 8.95 6.73
C ALA A 82 -16.27 8.25 6.13
N LEU A 83 -15.99 7.01 6.52
CA LEU A 83 -14.86 6.26 5.98
C LEU A 83 -15.03 6.02 4.48
N GLN A 84 -16.22 5.62 4.02
CA GLN A 84 -16.56 5.53 2.60
C GLN A 84 -16.30 6.89 1.90
N TYR A 85 -16.90 7.96 2.43
CA TYR A 85 -16.85 9.31 1.86
C TYR A 85 -15.41 9.83 1.70
N PHE A 86 -14.63 9.81 2.78
CA PHE A 86 -13.28 10.40 2.79
C PHE A 86 -12.23 9.46 2.21
N THR A 87 -12.50 8.16 2.11
CA THR A 87 -11.65 7.26 1.29
C THR A 87 -11.77 7.59 -0.18
N GLY A 88 -13.00 7.87 -0.65
CA GLY A 88 -13.24 8.13 -2.07
C GLY A 88 -12.97 6.90 -2.94
N SER A 89 -12.54 7.06 -4.20
CA SER A 89 -12.21 8.33 -4.86
C SER A 89 -13.44 9.23 -5.09
N LYS A 90 -13.22 10.46 -5.58
CA LYS A 90 -14.33 11.36 -5.96
C LYS A 90 -15.25 10.72 -7.00
N ALA A 91 -14.69 10.02 -7.98
CA ALA A 91 -15.46 9.35 -9.05
C ALA A 91 -16.32 8.22 -8.48
N HIS A 92 -15.72 7.37 -7.64
CA HIS A 92 -16.42 6.32 -6.90
C HIS A 92 -17.59 6.88 -6.07
N ASN A 93 -17.35 7.95 -5.31
CA ASN A 93 -18.38 8.62 -4.51
C ASN A 93 -19.53 9.16 -5.36
N ILE A 94 -19.24 9.73 -6.53
CA ILE A 94 -20.27 10.25 -7.44
C ILE A 94 -21.19 9.10 -7.88
N LYS A 95 -20.62 7.97 -8.32
CA LYS A 95 -21.42 6.80 -8.73
C LYS A 95 -22.25 6.23 -7.59
N LEU A 96 -21.70 6.07 -6.39
CA LEU A 96 -22.47 5.61 -5.23
C LEU A 96 -23.64 6.54 -4.90
N ARG A 97 -23.43 7.87 -4.95
CA ARG A 97 -24.52 8.84 -4.75
C ARG A 97 -25.57 8.76 -5.84
N THR A 98 -25.18 8.55 -7.10
CA THR A 98 -26.13 8.33 -8.20
C THR A 98 -26.99 7.09 -7.96
N ILE A 99 -26.39 6.00 -7.48
CA ILE A 99 -27.13 4.77 -7.11
C ILE A 99 -28.08 5.06 -5.93
N ALA A 100 -27.60 5.73 -4.89
CA ALA A 100 -28.42 6.12 -3.74
C ALA A 100 -29.65 6.94 -4.16
N VAL A 101 -29.45 7.96 -5.00
CA VAL A 101 -30.54 8.81 -5.50
C VAL A 101 -31.57 8.01 -6.29
N LYS A 102 -31.14 7.07 -7.14
CA LYS A 102 -32.05 6.19 -7.88
C LYS A 102 -32.89 5.28 -6.97
N LYS A 103 -32.40 4.98 -5.77
CA LYS A 103 -33.09 4.21 -4.73
C LYS A 103 -33.92 5.05 -3.76
N GLY A 104 -34.02 6.36 -3.98
CA GLY A 104 -34.74 7.26 -3.06
C GLY A 104 -33.93 7.65 -1.82
N TYR A 105 -32.61 7.42 -1.82
CA TYR A 105 -31.73 7.70 -0.69
C TYR A 105 -30.82 8.92 -0.91
N LYS A 106 -30.36 9.50 0.20
CA LYS A 106 -29.32 10.53 0.27
C LYS A 106 -28.11 9.97 1.00
N LEU A 107 -27.00 9.81 0.28
CA LEU A 107 -25.70 9.42 0.85
C LEU A 107 -24.84 10.66 1.10
N ASN A 108 -24.33 10.83 2.32
CA ASN A 108 -23.35 11.84 2.70
C ASN A 108 -22.35 11.27 3.73
N GLU A 109 -21.47 12.12 4.26
CA GLU A 109 -20.45 11.74 5.24
C GLU A 109 -21.02 11.30 6.61
N TYR A 110 -22.29 11.58 6.88
CA TYR A 110 -22.94 11.27 8.16
C TYR A 110 -23.78 9.99 8.13
N GLY A 111 -24.13 9.50 6.94
CA GLY A 111 -25.05 8.36 6.80
C GLY A 111 -25.62 8.22 5.38
N LEU A 112 -26.35 7.11 5.21
CA LEU A 112 -27.32 6.92 4.15
C LEU A 112 -28.73 7.13 4.74
N PHE A 113 -29.49 8.05 4.15
CA PHE A 113 -30.80 8.46 4.65
C PHE A 113 -31.89 8.25 3.61
N ASP A 114 -33.08 7.89 4.05
CA ASP A 114 -34.27 7.95 3.23
C ASP A 114 -34.62 9.42 2.91
N ARG A 115 -34.92 9.75 1.65
CA ARG A 115 -35.20 11.14 1.25
C ARG A 115 -36.61 11.59 1.63
N GLU A 116 -37.55 10.67 1.78
CA GLU A 116 -38.93 10.97 2.12
C GLU A 116 -39.11 11.10 3.63
N THR A 117 -38.60 10.12 4.38
CA THR A 117 -38.77 10.09 5.85
C THR A 117 -37.67 10.81 6.61
N GLY A 118 -36.49 10.95 6.00
CA GLY A 118 -35.29 11.48 6.66
C GLY A 118 -34.63 10.49 7.62
N GLU A 119 -35.13 9.26 7.72
CA GLU A 119 -34.59 8.24 8.60
C GLU A 119 -33.24 7.72 8.10
N ARG A 120 -32.34 7.41 9.03
CA ARG A 120 -31.04 6.82 8.70
C ARG A 120 -31.19 5.33 8.42
N ILE A 121 -30.80 4.92 7.23
CA ILE A 121 -30.86 3.54 6.73
C ILE A 121 -29.57 2.77 7.03
N ALA A 122 -28.43 3.44 6.92
CA ALA A 122 -27.11 2.85 7.17
C ALA A 122 -26.08 3.95 7.51
N GLY A 123 -24.91 3.55 8.00
CA GLY A 123 -23.76 4.44 8.15
C GLY A 123 -22.81 4.08 9.28
N GLU A 124 -23.17 3.12 10.12
CA GLU A 124 -22.36 2.64 11.23
C GLU A 124 -21.12 1.85 10.76
N THR A 125 -21.19 1.18 9.62
CA THR A 125 -20.07 0.43 8.99
C THR A 125 -20.01 0.72 7.49
N GLU A 126 -18.86 0.61 6.85
CA GLU A 126 -18.77 0.82 5.39
C GLU A 126 -19.64 -0.22 4.68
N GLU A 127 -19.57 -1.47 5.12
CA GLU A 127 -20.31 -2.61 4.62
C GLU A 127 -21.82 -2.37 4.67
N SER A 128 -22.35 -1.74 5.74
CA SER A 128 -23.77 -1.38 5.82
C SER A 128 -24.20 -0.43 4.68
N VAL A 129 -23.34 0.53 4.31
CA VAL A 129 -23.62 1.50 3.24
C VAL A 129 -23.68 0.79 1.89
N TYR A 130 -22.67 -0.02 1.56
CA TYR A 130 -22.65 -0.78 0.30
C TYR A 130 -23.84 -1.74 0.22
N LYS A 131 -24.11 -2.49 1.30
CA LYS A 131 -25.24 -3.43 1.37
C LYS A 131 -26.59 -2.74 1.16
N ALA A 132 -26.82 -1.59 1.81
CA ALA A 132 -28.06 -0.82 1.64
C ALA A 132 -28.23 -0.29 0.20
N LEU A 133 -27.11 -0.03 -0.50
CA LEU A 133 -27.10 0.31 -1.92
C LEU A 133 -27.23 -0.90 -2.84
N GLY A 134 -27.28 -2.13 -2.32
CA GLY A 134 -27.35 -3.37 -3.10
C GLY A 134 -26.03 -3.72 -3.77
N LEU A 135 -24.91 -3.46 -3.11
CA LEU A 135 -23.56 -3.73 -3.58
C LEU A 135 -22.84 -4.65 -2.58
N GLU A 136 -21.96 -5.51 -3.09
CA GLU A 136 -20.88 -6.06 -2.27
C GLU A 136 -19.99 -4.93 -1.74
N TRP A 137 -19.36 -5.14 -0.58
CA TRP A 137 -18.39 -4.17 -0.06
C TRP A 137 -17.16 -4.15 -0.96
N ILE A 138 -16.72 -2.94 -1.33
CA ILE A 138 -15.64 -2.73 -2.29
C ILE A 138 -14.38 -2.32 -1.53
N GLU A 139 -13.30 -3.08 -1.68
CA GLU A 139 -11.99 -2.78 -1.12
C GLU A 139 -11.52 -1.38 -1.53
N PRO A 140 -10.92 -0.59 -0.62
CA PRO A 140 -10.45 0.77 -0.92
C PRO A 140 -9.58 0.90 -2.18
N GLU A 141 -8.71 -0.07 -2.42
CA GLU A 141 -7.78 -0.14 -3.55
C GLU A 141 -8.49 -0.16 -4.91
N LEU A 142 -9.75 -0.63 -4.95
CA LEU A 142 -10.54 -0.72 -6.18
C LEU A 142 -11.34 0.55 -6.49
N ARG A 143 -11.48 1.48 -5.53
CA ARG A 143 -12.43 2.61 -5.58
C ARG A 143 -11.97 3.76 -6.48
N GLU A 144 -11.78 3.48 -7.76
CA GLU A 144 -11.27 4.41 -8.76
C GLU A 144 -12.20 4.60 -9.97
N ASP A 145 -13.43 4.08 -9.91
CA ASP A 145 -14.40 4.12 -11.00
C ASP A 145 -13.87 3.50 -12.31
N ARG A 146 -13.37 2.27 -12.20
CA ARG A 146 -12.76 1.48 -13.28
C ARG A 146 -13.50 0.17 -13.55
N GLY A 147 -14.73 0.05 -13.09
CA GLY A 147 -15.58 -1.14 -13.25
C GLY A 147 -15.87 -1.89 -11.95
N GLU A 148 -15.36 -1.42 -10.82
CA GLU A 148 -15.53 -2.05 -9.50
C GLU A 148 -16.98 -2.00 -9.02
N ILE A 149 -17.72 -0.94 -9.37
CA ILE A 149 -19.12 -0.79 -8.95
C ILE A 149 -20.01 -1.75 -9.74
N GLU A 150 -19.81 -1.85 -11.05
CA GLU A 150 -20.51 -2.82 -11.89
C GLU A 150 -20.20 -4.26 -11.46
N ALA A 151 -18.93 -4.53 -11.14
CA ALA A 151 -18.53 -5.83 -10.59
C ALA A 151 -19.22 -6.14 -9.25
N ALA A 152 -19.33 -5.16 -8.35
CA ALA A 152 -20.00 -5.32 -7.06
C ALA A 152 -21.52 -5.47 -7.17
N MET A 153 -22.15 -4.86 -8.19
CA MET A 153 -23.58 -5.06 -8.50
C MET A 153 -23.86 -6.49 -8.98
N GLU A 154 -22.92 -7.07 -9.72
CA GLU A 154 -23.03 -8.39 -10.33
C GLU A 154 -22.46 -9.51 -9.46
N GLY A 155 -21.92 -9.21 -8.27
CA GLY A 155 -21.33 -10.20 -7.37
C GLY A 155 -20.06 -10.85 -7.91
N ARG A 156 -19.25 -10.10 -8.65
CA ARG A 156 -18.04 -10.57 -9.35
C ARG A 156 -16.81 -9.71 -9.07
N LEU A 157 -16.73 -9.13 -7.87
CA LEU A 157 -15.50 -8.45 -7.45
C LEU A 157 -14.30 -9.40 -7.53
N PRO A 158 -13.13 -8.91 -7.96
CA PRO A 158 -11.94 -9.75 -8.00
C PRO A 158 -11.49 -10.11 -6.58
N ARG A 159 -10.97 -11.32 -6.39
CA ARG A 159 -10.21 -11.64 -5.17
C ARG A 159 -8.89 -10.89 -5.22
N LEU A 160 -8.64 -10.05 -4.22
CA LEU A 160 -7.34 -9.38 -4.05
C LEU A 160 -6.39 -10.27 -3.26
N VAL A 161 -5.10 -10.17 -3.59
CA VAL A 161 -4.02 -10.73 -2.79
C VAL A 161 -3.91 -9.95 -1.48
N LYS A 162 -3.71 -10.66 -0.38
CA LYS A 162 -3.50 -10.09 0.95
C LYS A 162 -2.06 -10.21 1.41
N GLU A 163 -1.67 -9.37 2.36
CA GLU A 163 -0.30 -9.34 2.90
C GLU A 163 0.08 -10.70 3.51
N GLU A 164 -0.83 -11.37 4.21
CA GLU A 164 -0.62 -12.70 4.77
C GLU A 164 -0.45 -13.83 3.73
N GLU A 165 -0.78 -13.56 2.46
CA GLU A 165 -0.59 -14.51 1.35
C GLU A 165 0.79 -14.34 0.69
N VAL A 166 1.54 -13.29 1.05
CA VAL A 166 2.90 -13.06 0.55
C VAL A 166 3.86 -13.96 1.30
N ARG A 167 4.38 -14.98 0.61
CA ARG A 167 5.28 -16.00 1.20
C ARG A 167 6.76 -15.67 1.06
N GLY A 168 7.12 -14.71 0.21
CA GLY A 168 8.51 -14.36 0.00
C GLY A 168 8.69 -13.08 -0.81
N ASP A 169 9.91 -12.56 -0.78
CA ASP A 169 10.34 -11.41 -1.57
C ASP A 169 11.34 -11.87 -2.63
N LEU A 170 11.01 -11.61 -3.90
CA LEU A 170 11.71 -12.16 -5.05
C LEU A 170 12.75 -11.20 -5.64
N HIS A 171 13.04 -10.07 -5.02
CA HIS A 171 14.05 -9.13 -5.54
C HIS A 171 14.76 -8.39 -4.42
N ILE A 172 15.78 -9.03 -3.83
CA ILE A 172 16.59 -8.45 -2.75
C ILE A 172 18.06 -8.33 -3.17
N HIS A 173 18.68 -7.20 -2.85
CA HIS A 173 20.09 -6.93 -3.11
C HIS A 173 20.91 -7.09 -1.84
N THR A 174 22.17 -7.48 -1.99
CA THR A 174 23.09 -7.71 -0.88
C THR A 174 24.39 -6.94 -1.05
N LYS A 175 25.33 -7.10 -0.11
CA LYS A 175 26.69 -6.57 -0.22
C LYS A 175 27.46 -7.11 -1.43
N TRP A 176 26.92 -8.09 -2.17
CA TRP A 176 27.51 -8.60 -3.40
C TRP A 176 27.41 -7.59 -4.56
N SER A 177 26.35 -6.79 -4.66
CA SER A 177 26.29 -5.59 -5.50
C SER A 177 26.21 -4.29 -4.66
N ASP A 178 25.01 -3.79 -4.46
CA ASP A 178 24.66 -2.44 -3.98
C ASP A 178 23.71 -2.46 -2.78
N GLY A 179 23.34 -3.66 -2.31
CA GLY A 179 22.65 -3.83 -1.04
C GLY A 179 23.55 -3.57 0.16
N THR A 180 22.93 -3.40 1.32
CA THR A 180 23.62 -3.01 2.56
C THR A 180 23.79 -4.15 3.55
N GLY A 181 23.17 -5.32 3.32
CA GLY A 181 23.23 -6.50 4.18
C GLY A 181 23.92 -7.71 3.53
N THR A 182 24.46 -8.62 4.34
CA THR A 182 24.90 -9.95 3.86
C THR A 182 23.68 -10.81 3.52
N ILE A 183 23.90 -11.90 2.79
CA ILE A 183 22.85 -12.87 2.46
C ILE A 183 22.20 -13.42 3.74
N GLU A 184 23.02 -13.76 4.75
CA GLU A 184 22.54 -14.27 6.03
C GLU A 184 21.74 -13.21 6.82
N GLU A 185 22.18 -11.95 6.83
CA GLU A 185 21.42 -10.84 7.44
C GLU A 185 20.05 -10.66 6.78
N MET A 186 19.97 -10.75 5.44
CA MET A 186 18.71 -10.64 4.70
C MET A 186 17.79 -11.84 4.97
N ALA A 187 18.32 -13.06 4.96
CA ALA A 187 17.55 -14.28 5.26
C ALA A 187 16.97 -14.24 6.69
N GLN A 188 17.79 -13.90 7.68
CA GLN A 188 17.34 -13.76 9.08
C GLN A 188 16.24 -12.70 9.22
N LYS A 189 16.38 -11.56 8.53
CA LYS A 189 15.36 -10.51 8.55
C LYS A 189 14.04 -11.00 7.94
N ALA A 190 14.11 -11.65 6.77
CA ALA A 190 12.94 -12.21 6.10
C ALA A 190 12.22 -13.27 6.94
N MET A 191 12.96 -14.17 7.59
CA MET A 191 12.40 -15.13 8.55
C MET A 191 11.67 -14.42 9.71
N SER A 192 12.24 -13.33 10.25
CA SER A 192 11.58 -12.55 11.31
C SER A 192 10.30 -11.85 10.88
N LEU A 193 10.11 -11.67 9.57
CA LEU A 193 8.89 -11.14 8.95
C LEU A 193 7.86 -12.24 8.63
N GLY A 194 8.19 -13.51 8.90
CA GLY A 194 7.33 -14.66 8.62
C GLY A 194 7.34 -15.11 7.16
N LEU A 195 8.30 -14.64 6.36
CA LEU A 195 8.49 -15.13 4.99
C LEU A 195 9.08 -16.54 5.02
N GLU A 196 8.80 -17.31 3.98
CA GLU A 196 9.28 -18.67 3.77
C GLU A 196 10.49 -18.72 2.82
N TYR A 197 10.64 -17.72 1.96
CA TYR A 197 11.78 -17.62 1.05
C TYR A 197 12.10 -16.18 0.66
N ILE A 198 13.32 -15.97 0.19
CA ILE A 198 13.72 -14.76 -0.53
C ILE A 198 14.55 -15.12 -1.76
N ALA A 199 14.55 -14.26 -2.79
CA ALA A 199 15.51 -14.35 -3.89
C ALA A 199 16.54 -13.23 -3.81
N ILE A 200 17.82 -13.63 -3.82
CA ILE A 200 18.93 -12.68 -3.88
C ILE A 200 19.18 -12.37 -5.35
N CYS A 201 18.87 -11.14 -5.77
CA CYS A 201 18.93 -10.69 -7.15
C CYS A 201 19.91 -9.52 -7.29
N ASP A 202 21.16 -9.72 -6.86
CA ASP A 202 22.22 -8.73 -7.06
C ASP A 202 22.45 -8.46 -8.58
N HIS A 203 22.97 -7.28 -8.90
CA HIS A 203 23.12 -6.83 -10.29
C HIS A 203 24.19 -7.60 -11.09
N SER A 204 23.97 -7.77 -12.40
CA SER A 204 25.01 -8.16 -13.36
C SER A 204 26.00 -7.03 -13.72
N LYS A 205 27.05 -7.38 -14.47
CA LYS A 205 28.26 -6.59 -14.72
C LYS A 205 28.07 -5.23 -15.38
N SER A 206 27.07 -5.05 -16.25
CA SER A 206 26.94 -3.87 -17.13
C SER A 206 26.77 -2.55 -16.37
N MET A 207 26.30 -2.58 -15.13
CA MET A 207 26.34 -1.41 -14.25
C MET A 207 27.73 -1.26 -13.61
N GLY A 208 28.57 -0.41 -14.21
CA GLY A 208 29.77 0.13 -13.55
C GLY A 208 29.49 0.89 -12.24
N ILE A 209 28.21 1.07 -11.88
CA ILE A 209 27.72 1.83 -10.73
C ILE A 209 27.36 0.95 -9.51
N ALA A 210 27.31 -0.39 -9.62
CA ALA A 210 26.83 -1.25 -8.51
C ALA A 210 27.75 -2.43 -8.15
N ARG A 211 29.03 -2.42 -8.54
CA ARG A 211 29.93 -3.59 -8.37
C ARG A 211 29.27 -4.88 -8.87
N GLY A 212 28.66 -4.85 -10.06
CA GLY A 212 27.92 -5.98 -10.63
C GLY A 212 28.72 -7.27 -10.73
N LEU A 213 28.02 -8.40 -10.70
CA LEU A 213 28.59 -9.73 -10.68
C LEU A 213 28.87 -10.20 -12.12
N ASP A 214 30.10 -10.63 -12.36
CA ASP A 214 30.42 -11.48 -13.52
C ASP A 214 30.10 -12.95 -13.19
N GLU A 215 30.23 -13.83 -14.18
CA GLU A 215 29.97 -15.27 -14.01
C GLU A 215 30.76 -15.87 -12.83
N ALA A 216 32.03 -15.50 -12.65
CA ALA A 216 32.87 -16.06 -11.61
C ALA A 216 32.42 -15.62 -10.20
N ARG A 217 31.99 -14.37 -10.05
CA ARG A 217 31.45 -13.85 -8.80
C ARG A 217 30.06 -14.40 -8.50
N LEU A 218 29.20 -14.51 -9.51
CA LEU A 218 27.88 -15.12 -9.38
C LEU A 218 27.97 -16.57 -8.88
N ARG A 219 28.87 -17.39 -9.47
CA ARG A 219 29.09 -18.76 -8.99
C ARG A 219 29.57 -18.82 -7.53
N LYS A 220 30.35 -17.85 -7.07
CA LYS A 220 30.76 -17.76 -5.65
C LYS A 220 29.58 -17.42 -4.74
N GLN A 221 28.73 -16.48 -5.16
CA GLN A 221 27.53 -16.13 -4.43
C GLN A 221 26.57 -17.33 -4.34
N MET A 222 26.33 -18.04 -5.44
CA MET A 222 25.52 -19.25 -5.45
C MET A 222 26.03 -20.29 -4.45
N ALA A 223 27.35 -20.51 -4.42
CA ALA A 223 27.95 -21.44 -3.46
C ALA A 223 27.83 -20.97 -2.00
N GLU A 224 27.80 -19.65 -1.75
CA GLU A 224 27.51 -19.10 -0.42
C GLU A 224 26.04 -19.34 -0.02
N ILE A 225 25.10 -19.13 -0.96
CA ILE A 225 23.67 -19.41 -0.78
C ILE A 225 23.45 -20.89 -0.50
N ASP A 226 24.07 -21.79 -1.26
CA ASP A 226 23.93 -23.24 -1.05
C ASP A 226 24.37 -23.64 0.37
N ARG A 227 25.53 -23.15 0.84
CA ARG A 227 26.01 -23.40 2.23
C ARG A 227 25.14 -22.77 3.31
N LEU A 228 24.47 -21.65 3.01
CA LEU A 228 23.54 -21.04 3.95
C LEU A 228 22.26 -21.88 4.02
N ASN A 229 21.69 -22.29 2.89
CA ASN A 229 20.51 -23.14 2.82
C ASN A 229 20.70 -24.48 3.54
N GLU A 230 21.89 -25.08 3.51
CA GLU A 230 22.21 -26.28 4.30
C GLU A 230 22.01 -26.11 5.82
N ARG A 231 22.05 -24.87 6.32
CA ARG A 231 21.94 -24.52 7.74
C ARG A 231 20.60 -23.90 8.11
N LEU A 232 19.76 -23.55 7.13
CA LEU A 232 18.46 -22.93 7.35
C LEU A 232 17.38 -24.01 7.46
N GLU A 233 16.52 -23.90 8.46
CA GLU A 233 15.37 -24.79 8.64
C GLU A 233 14.08 -24.04 8.30
N GLY A 234 13.24 -24.62 7.44
CA GLY A 234 11.94 -24.05 7.07
C GLY A 234 11.99 -22.75 6.26
N PHE A 235 13.16 -22.38 5.73
CA PHE A 235 13.37 -21.18 4.93
C PHE A 235 14.32 -21.45 3.76
N THR A 236 14.08 -20.84 2.61
CA THR A 236 14.94 -21.00 1.42
C THR A 236 15.42 -19.67 0.87
N VAL A 237 16.72 -19.55 0.64
CA VAL A 237 17.30 -18.46 -0.14
C VAL A 237 17.47 -18.94 -1.59
N LEU A 238 16.76 -18.32 -2.52
CA LEU A 238 16.83 -18.62 -3.94
C LEU A 238 18.04 -17.93 -4.58
N LYS A 239 18.76 -18.66 -5.42
CA LYS A 239 19.85 -18.15 -6.25
C LYS A 239 19.27 -17.33 -7.39
N GLY A 240 19.22 -16.01 -7.20
CA GLY A 240 18.71 -15.07 -8.18
C GLY A 240 19.82 -14.26 -8.86
N ILE A 241 19.41 -13.48 -9.87
CA ILE A 241 20.20 -12.38 -10.41
C ILE A 241 19.23 -11.35 -11.00
N GLU A 242 19.57 -10.06 -10.87
CA GLU A 242 19.05 -9.03 -11.77
C GLU A 242 20.03 -8.85 -12.93
N VAL A 243 19.75 -9.50 -14.06
CA VAL A 243 20.56 -9.39 -15.28
C VAL A 243 20.11 -8.21 -16.13
N ASP A 244 21.06 -7.39 -16.54
CA ASP A 244 20.77 -6.25 -17.41
C ASP A 244 20.47 -6.69 -18.84
N ILE A 245 19.51 -5.99 -19.46
CA ILE A 245 19.18 -6.08 -20.87
C ILE A 245 20.00 -5.02 -21.60
N LYS A 246 20.92 -5.47 -22.46
CA LYS A 246 21.76 -4.58 -23.28
C LYS A 246 20.92 -3.85 -24.33
N ALA A 247 21.52 -2.82 -24.93
CA ALA A 247 20.87 -2.02 -25.98
C ALA A 247 20.44 -2.82 -27.21
N ASP A 248 21.07 -3.97 -27.48
CA ASP A 248 20.71 -4.89 -28.57
C ASP A 248 19.67 -5.95 -28.15
N GLY A 249 19.12 -5.85 -26.93
CA GLY A 249 18.16 -6.80 -26.35
C GLY A 249 18.80 -8.07 -25.79
N THR A 250 20.11 -8.26 -25.90
CA THR A 250 20.80 -9.43 -25.33
C THR A 250 21.05 -9.27 -23.84
N LEU A 251 21.21 -10.38 -23.12
CA LEU A 251 21.49 -10.36 -21.69
C LEU A 251 22.98 -10.15 -21.39
N ASP A 252 23.25 -9.56 -20.23
CA ASP A 252 24.60 -9.27 -19.76
C ASP A 252 25.35 -10.46 -19.14
N LEU A 253 24.66 -11.59 -18.98
CA LEU A 253 25.26 -12.88 -18.62
C LEU A 253 24.86 -13.97 -19.63
N PRO A 254 25.75 -14.94 -19.93
CA PRO A 254 25.45 -16.02 -20.86
C PRO A 254 24.50 -17.07 -20.25
N ASP A 255 23.73 -17.74 -21.10
CA ASP A 255 22.83 -18.84 -20.70
C ASP A 255 23.55 -19.96 -19.93
N SER A 256 24.86 -20.13 -20.16
CA SER A 256 25.69 -21.12 -19.47
C SER A 256 25.77 -20.92 -17.96
N VAL A 257 25.54 -19.71 -17.45
CA VAL A 257 25.44 -19.44 -16.01
C VAL A 257 23.98 -19.22 -15.58
N LEU A 258 23.16 -18.58 -16.42
CA LEU A 258 21.76 -18.29 -16.07
C LEU A 258 20.93 -19.55 -15.83
N LYS A 259 21.22 -20.64 -16.56
CA LYS A 259 20.52 -21.93 -16.39
C LYS A 259 20.71 -22.58 -15.01
N ASP A 260 21.71 -22.15 -14.24
CA ASP A 260 22.04 -22.71 -12.93
C ASP A 260 21.34 -21.95 -11.78
N LEU A 261 20.61 -20.87 -12.09
CA LEU A 261 19.88 -20.03 -11.13
C LEU A 261 18.45 -20.53 -10.91
N ASP A 262 17.90 -20.24 -9.73
CA ASP A 262 16.52 -20.55 -9.38
C ASP A 262 15.54 -19.46 -9.91
N PHE A 263 16.04 -18.23 -10.04
CA PHE A 263 15.25 -17.08 -10.47
C PHE A 263 16.11 -16.10 -11.30
N VAL A 264 15.56 -15.55 -12.38
CA VAL A 264 16.26 -14.57 -13.22
C VAL A 264 15.32 -13.41 -13.47
N VAL A 265 15.70 -12.22 -12.99
CA VAL A 265 15.04 -10.96 -13.33
C VAL A 265 15.84 -10.29 -14.42
N ALA A 266 15.18 -9.89 -15.51
CA ALA A 266 15.80 -9.11 -16.57
C ALA A 266 15.26 -7.68 -16.55
N SER A 267 16.15 -6.69 -16.46
CA SER A 267 15.80 -5.28 -16.30
C SER A 267 16.58 -4.39 -17.26
N ILE A 268 15.99 -3.27 -17.66
CA ILE A 268 16.67 -2.23 -18.45
C ILE A 268 17.25 -1.21 -17.48
N HIS A 269 18.55 -0.94 -17.54
CA HIS A 269 19.21 0.10 -16.74
C HIS A 269 19.85 1.23 -17.55
N SER A 270 19.85 1.11 -18.88
CA SER A 270 20.46 2.08 -19.78
C SER A 270 19.59 2.27 -21.03
N GLY A 271 19.96 3.23 -21.89
CA GLY A 271 19.22 3.46 -23.14
C GLY A 271 17.89 4.21 -23.00
N PHE A 272 17.52 4.71 -21.81
CA PHE A 272 16.28 5.48 -21.59
C PHE A 272 16.18 6.81 -22.38
N LYS A 273 17.28 7.25 -23.01
CA LYS A 273 17.36 8.46 -23.83
C LYS A 273 17.59 8.16 -25.32
N ALA A 274 17.54 6.90 -25.71
CA ALA A 274 17.58 6.56 -27.13
C ALA A 274 16.25 7.02 -27.76
N ASP A 275 16.33 7.87 -28.78
CA ASP A 275 15.17 8.20 -29.62
C ASP A 275 14.74 6.93 -30.39
N GLU A 276 13.45 6.78 -30.64
CA GLU A 276 12.88 5.70 -31.49
C GLU A 276 13.49 5.65 -32.89
#